data_AF-A0A7X8EZ56-F1
#
_entry.id   AF-A0A7X8EZ56-F1
#
_cell.length_a   1.000
_cell.length_b   1.000
_cell.length_c   1.000
_cell.angle_alpha   90.00
_cell.angle_beta   90.00
_cell.angle_gamma   90.00
#
_symmetry.space_group_name_H-M   'P 1'
#
loop_
_entity.id
_entity.type
_entity.pdbx_description
1 polymer ?
#
loop_
_entity_poly.entity_id
_entity_poly.type
_entity_poly.pdbx_seq_one_letter_code
_entity_poly.pdbx_strand_id
1 'polypeptide(L)'
;MKDALGIAAGLHEYFRQSDMIHSAFYAQTVNVIGCIKTTKTAAEFDATAYPLILYRREFGTRPLAVTGWDEQLDVAAALSADGKTLTVGFVNATWDTYNVTLNLGGLQPNGKADGWMIQHDNPM
;
A
#
# COMPACT_ATOMS: atom_id res chain seq x y z
N MET A 1 -1.16 -11.76 9.27
CA MET A 1 -0.50 -10.82 8.31
C MET A 1 -1.03 -10.92 6.88
N LYS A 2 -1.44 -12.11 6.40
CA LYS A 2 -1.93 -12.32 5.02
C LYS A 2 -3.01 -11.33 4.57
N ASP A 3 -4.01 -11.09 5.41
CA ASP A 3 -5.11 -10.19 5.06
C ASP A 3 -4.63 -8.74 4.85
N ALA A 4 -3.66 -8.27 5.64
CA ALA A 4 -3.08 -6.95 5.48
C ALA A 4 -2.33 -6.80 4.14
N LEU A 5 -1.58 -7.83 3.72
CA LEU A 5 -0.96 -7.85 2.39
C LEU A 5 -2.03 -7.82 1.28
N GLY A 6 -3.11 -8.58 1.46
CA GLY A 6 -4.27 -8.56 0.55
C GLY A 6 -4.93 -7.17 0.44
N ILE A 7 -5.09 -6.45 1.56
CA ILE A 7 -5.59 -5.07 1.54
C ILE A 7 -4.62 -4.15 0.77
N ALA A 8 -3.32 -4.26 1.01
CA ALA A 8 -2.34 -3.45 0.30
C ALA A 8 -2.35 -3.70 -1.22
N ALA A 9 -2.40 -4.96 -1.65
CA ALA A 9 -2.51 -5.31 -3.07
C ALA A 9 -3.84 -4.84 -3.69
N GLY A 10 -4.95 -4.93 -2.94
CA GLY A 10 -6.23 -4.38 -3.38
C GLY A 10 -6.19 -2.86 -3.58
N LEU A 11 -5.52 -2.13 -2.68
CA LEU A 11 -5.28 -0.69 -2.85
C LEU A 11 -4.47 -0.41 -4.12
N HIS A 12 -3.40 -1.16 -4.37
CA HIS A 12 -2.60 -1.01 -5.61
C HIS A 12 -3.46 -1.14 -6.84
N GLU A 13 -4.34 -2.13 -6.88
CA GLU A 13 -5.22 -2.34 -8.03
C GLU A 13 -6.21 -1.19 -8.21
N TYR A 14 -6.83 -0.69 -7.13
CA TYR A 14 -7.68 0.49 -7.21
C TYR A 14 -6.93 1.73 -7.71
N PHE A 15 -5.65 1.89 -7.36
CA PHE A 15 -4.85 3.01 -7.85
C PHE A 15 -4.54 2.88 -9.34
N ARG A 16 -4.23 1.67 -9.81
CA ARG A 16 -3.99 1.41 -11.25
C ARG A 16 -5.23 1.65 -12.10
N GLN A 17 -6.40 1.24 -11.60
CA GLN A 17 -7.69 1.39 -12.29
C GLN A 17 -8.43 2.67 -11.93
N SER A 18 -7.73 3.70 -11.42
CA SER A 18 -8.38 4.94 -10.93
C SER A 18 -8.98 5.82 -12.03
N ASP A 19 -8.69 5.51 -13.29
CA ASP A 19 -9.36 6.04 -14.48
C ASP A 19 -10.80 5.53 -14.63
N MET A 20 -11.08 4.32 -14.14
CA MET A 20 -12.41 3.70 -14.13
C MET A 20 -13.07 3.68 -12.75
N ILE A 21 -12.30 3.45 -11.69
CA ILE A 21 -12.78 3.30 -10.31
C ILE A 21 -12.46 4.58 -9.54
N HIS A 22 -13.42 5.49 -9.50
CA HIS A 22 -13.25 6.78 -8.83
C HIS A 22 -13.43 6.71 -7.31
N SER A 23 -14.04 5.66 -6.78
CA SER A 23 -14.25 5.49 -5.35
C SER A 23 -14.33 4.02 -4.96
N ALA A 24 -13.84 3.74 -3.75
CA ALA A 24 -13.92 2.44 -3.10
C ALA A 24 -14.21 2.64 -1.61
N PHE A 25 -14.95 1.72 -1.00
CA PHE A 25 -15.36 1.79 0.39
C PHE A 25 -14.97 0.50 1.11
N TYR A 26 -14.19 0.62 2.18
CA TYR A 26 -13.78 -0.53 2.98
C TYR A 26 -15.00 -1.13 3.70
N ALA A 27 -15.32 -2.38 3.38
CA ALA A 27 -16.47 -3.09 3.93
C ALA A 27 -16.02 -4.05 5.04
N GLN A 28 -16.36 -3.84 6.31
CA GLN A 28 -16.92 -2.64 6.95
C GLN A 28 -15.86 -2.01 7.83
N THR A 29 -16.08 -0.81 8.37
CA THR A 29 -15.05 -0.15 9.19
C THR A 29 -14.88 -0.79 10.57
N VAL A 30 -15.98 -1.20 11.23
CA VAL A 30 -15.98 -1.61 12.65
C VAL A 30 -16.63 -2.98 12.86
N ASN A 31 -15.96 -3.84 13.63
CA ASN A 31 -16.40 -5.17 14.06
C ASN A 31 -16.61 -6.17 12.93
N VAL A 32 -17.81 -6.22 12.34
CA VAL A 32 -18.17 -7.20 11.30
C VAL A 32 -17.24 -6.97 10.13
N ILE A 33 -16.35 -7.94 9.87
CA ILE A 33 -15.25 -7.86 8.89
C ILE A 33 -14.41 -6.57 8.99
N GLY A 34 -14.42 -5.92 10.15
CA GLY A 34 -13.88 -4.56 10.32
C GLY A 34 -12.39 -4.51 10.62
N CYS A 35 -11.72 -3.47 10.12
CA CYS A 35 -10.33 -3.19 10.45
C CYS A 35 -10.17 -2.52 11.82
N ILE A 36 -11.28 -2.07 12.42
CA ILE A 36 -11.36 -1.66 13.83
C ILE A 36 -12.18 -2.70 14.59
N LYS A 37 -11.63 -3.23 15.67
CA LYS A 37 -12.33 -4.17 16.58
C LYS A 37 -12.66 -3.46 17.87
N THR A 38 -13.89 -3.62 18.35
CA THR A 38 -14.31 -3.09 19.64
C THR A 38 -14.86 -4.18 20.54
N THR A 39 -14.65 -3.99 21.84
CA THR A 39 -15.40 -4.69 22.90
C THR A 39 -16.31 -3.68 23.58
N LYS A 40 -16.94 -4.07 24.70
CA LYS A 40 -17.73 -3.12 25.51
C LYS A 40 -16.89 -1.97 26.07
N THR A 41 -15.58 -2.13 26.23
CA THR A 41 -14.72 -1.20 26.97
C THR A 41 -13.38 -0.89 26.29
N ALA A 42 -13.13 -1.39 25.09
CA ALA A 42 -11.88 -1.18 24.36
C ALA A 42 -12.09 -1.13 22.85
N ALA A 43 -11.13 -0.52 22.15
CA ALA A 43 -11.06 -0.48 20.69
C ALA A 43 -9.61 -0.66 20.24
N GLU A 44 -9.41 -1.47 19.20
CA GLU A 44 -8.10 -1.82 18.67
C GLU A 44 -8.14 -1.89 17.14
N PHE A 45 -6.97 -1.74 16.51
CA PHE A 45 -6.82 -1.96 15.08
C PHE A 45 -6.51 -3.43 14.81
N ASP A 46 -7.25 -4.01 13.86
CA ASP A 46 -6.86 -5.26 13.21
C ASP A 46 -5.65 -4.99 12.29
N ALA A 47 -4.89 -6.03 11.96
CA ALA A 47 -3.76 -5.95 11.04
C ALA A 47 -4.14 -5.30 9.69
N THR A 48 -5.38 -5.52 9.23
CA THR A 48 -5.92 -4.95 7.99
C THR A 48 -6.05 -3.42 8.00
N ALA A 49 -6.01 -2.78 9.18
CA ALA A 49 -6.05 -1.32 9.28
C ALA A 49 -4.72 -0.66 8.88
N TYR A 50 -3.58 -1.31 9.14
CA TYR A 50 -2.27 -0.68 8.96
C TYR A 50 -1.97 -0.30 7.51
N PRO A 51 -2.27 -1.14 6.48
CA PRO A 51 -2.15 -0.71 5.09
C PRO A 51 -3.03 0.50 4.78
N LEU A 52 -4.29 0.52 5.24
CA LEU A 52 -5.19 1.65 5.01
C LEU A 52 -4.62 2.94 5.60
N ILE A 53 -4.11 2.88 6.84
CA ILE A 53 -3.51 4.02 7.54
C ILE A 53 -2.23 4.47 6.84
N LEU A 54 -1.33 3.54 6.50
CA LEU A 54 -0.05 3.83 5.87
C LEU A 54 -0.27 4.51 4.51
N TYR A 55 -1.06 3.90 3.63
CA TYR A 55 -1.30 4.44 2.30
C TYR A 55 -2.05 5.77 2.34
N ARG A 56 -2.98 5.94 3.30
CA ARG A 56 -3.68 7.22 3.48
C ARG A 56 -2.74 8.37 3.85
N ARG A 57 -1.71 8.08 4.65
CA ARG A 57 -0.76 9.08 5.16
C ARG A 57 0.38 9.35 4.18
N GLU A 58 0.93 8.29 3.61
CA GLU A 58 2.25 8.34 2.97
C GLU A 58 2.19 8.12 1.45
N PHE A 59 1.08 7.66 0.86
CA PHE A 59 1.00 7.41 -0.58
C PHE A 59 0.50 8.62 -1.38
N GLY A 60 1.05 8.79 -2.58
CA GLY A 60 0.67 9.87 -3.50
C GLY A 60 -0.76 9.75 -4.02
N THR A 61 -1.28 10.86 -4.55
CA THR A 61 -2.66 10.95 -5.06
C THR A 61 -2.76 10.88 -6.58
N ARG A 62 -1.62 10.89 -7.29
CA ARG A 62 -1.56 10.80 -8.76
C ARG A 62 -0.85 9.49 -9.14
N PRO A 63 -1.60 8.40 -9.38
CA PRO A 63 -1.00 7.11 -9.73
C PRO A 63 -0.14 7.19 -10.99
N LEU A 64 0.93 6.41 -11.01
CA LEU A 64 1.83 6.27 -12.16
C LEU A 64 1.73 4.85 -12.71
N ALA A 65 1.81 4.73 -14.03
CA ALA A 65 2.03 3.43 -14.66
C ALA A 65 3.43 2.92 -14.29
N VAL A 66 3.48 1.77 -13.63
CA VAL A 66 4.71 1.03 -13.36
C VAL A 66 4.84 -0.05 -14.44
N THR A 67 6.06 -0.39 -14.88
CA THR A 67 6.33 -1.46 -15.85
C THR A 67 7.61 -2.21 -15.49
N GLY A 68 7.79 -3.41 -16.06
CA GLY A 68 9.05 -4.17 -15.95
C GLY A 68 9.33 -4.82 -14.59
N TRP A 69 8.28 -5.17 -13.84
CA TRP A 69 8.42 -5.88 -12.56
C TRP A 69 8.01 -7.35 -12.66
N ASP A 70 8.45 -8.17 -11.71
CA ASP A 70 8.00 -9.57 -11.54
C ASP A 70 6.61 -9.57 -10.89
N GLU A 71 5.59 -10.10 -11.55
CA GLU A 71 4.20 -10.10 -11.09
C GLU A 71 4.01 -10.74 -9.69
N GLN A 72 4.99 -11.49 -9.18
CA GLN A 72 4.99 -12.03 -7.81
C GLN A 72 5.27 -10.96 -6.73
N LEU A 73 5.97 -9.88 -7.08
CA LEU A 73 6.17 -8.71 -6.23
C LEU A 73 5.25 -7.59 -6.74
N ASP A 74 4.14 -7.33 -6.04
CA ASP A 74 3.19 -6.33 -6.48
C ASP A 74 3.74 -4.91 -6.21
N VAL A 75 3.75 -4.06 -7.25
CA VAL A 75 4.36 -2.71 -7.20
C VAL A 75 3.37 -1.64 -7.68
N ALA A 76 3.24 -0.57 -6.93
CA ALA A 76 2.52 0.62 -7.34
C ALA A 76 3.34 1.88 -7.04
N ALA A 77 3.15 2.91 -7.85
CA ALA A 77 3.78 4.21 -7.63
C ALA A 77 2.78 5.35 -7.82
N ALA A 78 3.00 6.44 -7.11
CA ALA A 78 2.21 7.65 -7.26
C ALA A 78 3.05 8.89 -6.96
N LEU A 79 2.66 10.02 -7.56
CA LEU A 79 3.14 11.34 -7.18
C LEU A 79 2.19 11.97 -6.16
N SER A 80 2.74 12.78 -5.26
CA SER A 80 1.97 13.77 -4.51
C SER A 80 1.22 14.71 -5.46
N ALA A 81 0.17 15.36 -4.96
CA ALA A 81 -0.63 16.29 -5.76
C ALA A 81 0.22 17.41 -6.41
N ASP A 82 1.24 17.90 -5.70
CA ASP A 82 2.17 18.93 -6.18
C ASP A 82 3.32 18.37 -7.06
N GLY A 83 3.40 17.05 -7.24
CA GLY A 83 4.40 16.39 -8.08
C GLY A 83 5.81 16.34 -7.50
N LYS A 84 6.00 16.73 -6.23
CA LYS A 84 7.34 16.84 -5.62
C LYS A 84 7.80 15.57 -4.91
N THR A 85 6.87 14.71 -4.53
CA THR A 85 7.16 13.47 -3.81
C THR A 85 6.73 12.28 -4.64
N LEU A 86 7.67 11.39 -4.94
CA LEU A 86 7.39 10.07 -5.50
C LEU A 86 7.27 9.07 -4.37
N THR A 87 6.19 8.29 -4.37
CA THR A 87 5.97 7.19 -3.43
C THR A 87 5.92 5.90 -4.22
N VAL A 88 6.65 4.88 -3.78
CA VAL A 88 6.64 3.54 -4.37
C VAL A 88 6.25 2.54 -3.28
N GLY A 89 5.17 1.81 -3.52
CA GLY A 89 4.68 0.75 -2.64
C GLY A 89 5.07 -0.61 -3.21
N PHE A 90 5.49 -1.50 -2.32
CA PHE A 90 5.79 -2.90 -2.63
C PHE A 90 4.96 -3.80 -1.73
N VAL A 91 4.36 -4.84 -2.31
CA VAL A 91 3.66 -5.90 -1.58
C VAL A 91 4.30 -7.23 -1.98
N ASN A 92 5.09 -7.79 -1.06
CA ASN A 92 5.68 -9.11 -1.20
C ASN A 92 4.79 -10.14 -0.49
N ALA A 93 4.03 -10.91 -1.27
CA ALA A 93 3.18 -11.99 -0.77
C ALA A 93 3.86 -13.38 -0.86
N THR A 94 5.16 -13.42 -1.18
CA THR A 94 5.95 -14.65 -1.24
C THR A 94 6.92 -14.73 -0.06
N TRP A 95 7.69 -15.82 0.00
CA TRP A 95 8.78 -16.00 0.97
C TRP A 95 10.13 -15.55 0.42
N ASP A 96 10.15 -15.08 -0.82
CA ASP A 96 11.38 -14.73 -1.51
C ASP A 96 11.86 -13.34 -1.11
N THR A 97 13.17 -13.14 -1.20
CA THR A 97 13.78 -11.82 -1.03
C THR A 97 14.05 -11.22 -2.40
N TYR A 98 13.51 -10.02 -2.63
CA TYR A 98 13.68 -9.29 -3.88
C TYR A 98 14.67 -8.14 -3.71
N ASN A 99 15.64 -8.06 -4.62
CA ASN A 99 16.47 -6.87 -4.79
C ASN A 99 15.91 -6.06 -5.97
N VAL A 100 15.42 -4.85 -5.68
CA VAL A 100 14.75 -4.01 -6.68
C VAL A 100 15.66 -2.86 -7.08
N THR A 101 15.78 -2.65 -8.40
CA THR A 101 16.39 -1.43 -8.96
C THR A 101 15.29 -0.55 -9.52
N LEU A 102 15.16 0.68 -8.99
CA LEU A 102 14.19 1.66 -9.46
C LEU A 102 14.79 2.52 -10.57
N ASN A 103 14.23 2.41 -11.78
CA ASN A 103 14.50 3.37 -12.85
C ASN A 103 13.53 4.54 -12.73
N LEU A 104 14.02 5.68 -12.24
CA LEU A 104 13.22 6.88 -12.05
C LEU A 104 13.07 7.72 -13.35
N GLY A 105 13.58 7.21 -14.47
CA GLY A 105 13.60 7.91 -15.75
C GLY A 105 14.36 9.24 -15.63
N GLY A 106 13.66 10.34 -15.86
CA GLY A 106 14.21 11.70 -15.75
C GLY A 106 14.12 12.31 -14.35
N LEU A 107 13.48 11.65 -13.38
CA LEU A 107 13.33 12.19 -12.03
C LEU A 107 14.67 12.14 -11.29
N GLN A 108 15.01 13.26 -10.64
CA GLN A 108 16.22 13.41 -9.86
C GLN A 108 15.86 13.45 -8.37
N PRO A 109 16.26 12.44 -7.57
CA PRO A 109 16.06 12.46 -6.13
C PRO A 109 16.77 13.67 -5.51
N ASN A 110 16.05 14.45 -4.70
CA ASN A 110 16.59 15.60 -4.00
C ASN A 110 17.06 15.27 -2.56
N GLY A 111 17.13 13.99 -2.20
CA GLY A 111 17.46 13.57 -0.85
C GLY A 111 17.31 12.07 -0.62
N LYS A 112 17.43 11.68 0.66
CA LYS A 112 17.14 10.32 1.11
C LYS A 112 15.63 10.09 1.10
N ALA A 113 15.23 8.85 0.80
CA ALA A 113 13.85 8.42 0.97
C ALA A 113 13.61 7.98 2.42
N ASP A 114 12.43 8.31 2.93
CA ASP A 114 11.88 7.68 4.12
C ASP A 114 11.26 6.31 3.74
N GLY A 115 11.19 5.40 4.71
CA GLY A 115 10.70 4.05 4.49
C GLY A 115 9.82 3.57 5.65
N TRP A 116 8.72 2.91 5.30
CA TRP A 116 7.81 2.27 6.23
C TRP A 116 7.62 0.82 5.84
N MET A 117 7.53 -0.06 6.84
CA MET A 117 7.43 -1.49 6.62
C MET A 117 6.37 -2.07 7.55
N ILE A 118 5.42 -2.79 6.96
CA ILE A 118 4.48 -3.64 7.69
C ILE A 118 4.91 -5.07 7.40
N GLN A 119 5.43 -5.75 8.42
CA GLN A 119 5.88 -7.13 8.30
C GLN A 119 5.64 -7.89 9.60
N HIS A 120 5.58 -9.21 9.49
CA HIS A 120 5.55 -10.10 10.63
C HIS A 120 6.11 -11.47 10.21
N ASP A 121 6.92 -12.09 11.06
CA ASP A 121 7.55 -13.38 10.76
C ASP A 121 6.52 -14.51 10.61
N ASN A 122 5.41 -14.41 11.35
CA ASN A 122 4.27 -15.32 11.20
C ASN A 122 3.21 -14.71 10.28
N PRO A 123 2.88 -15.35 9.14
CA PRO A 123 1.89 -14.82 8.21
C PRO A 123 0.45 -14.98 8.70
N MET A 124 0.22 -15.88 9.68
CA MET A 124 -1.09 -16.09 10.32
C MET A 124 -1.33 -14.97 11.35
#